data_AF-A0A944C6C1-F1
#
_entry.id   AF-A0A944C6C1-F1
#
_cell.length_a   1.000
_cell.length_b   1.000
_cell.length_c   1.000
_cell.angle_alpha   90.00
_cell.angle_beta   90.00
_cell.angle_gamma   90.00
#
_symmetry.space_group_name_H-M   'P 1'
#
loop_
_entity.id
_entity.type
_entity.pdbx_description
1 polymer ?
#
loop_
_entity_poly.entity_id
_entity_poly.type
_entity_poly.pdbx_seq_one_letter_code
_entity_poly.pdbx_strand_id
1 'polypeptide(L)'
;IDVSAGSYHTVGVKCDGTVVATGFKVDGRCDVSRWVDIVSVSAGGSHTIGLKSNGTVVAVGDNKYGQCDVSKWKDLAVKTE
;
A
#
# COMPACT_ATOMS: atom_id res chain seq x y z
N ILE A 1 5.38 -12.70 5.52
CA ILE A 1 5.96 -12.05 4.31
C ILE A 1 4.78 -11.63 3.48
N ASP A 2 4.70 -10.37 3.05
CA ASP A 2 3.54 -9.87 2.31
C ASP A 2 3.97 -9.24 0.98
N VAL A 3 3.28 -9.63 -0.09
CA VAL A 3 3.50 -9.24 -1.48
C VAL A 3 2.16 -9.24 -2.23
N SER A 4 1.94 -8.21 -3.04
CA SER A 4 0.68 -8.04 -3.79
C SER A 4 0.93 -7.59 -5.23
N ALA A 5 0.00 -7.89 -6.13
CA ALA A 5 0.10 -7.64 -7.55
C ALA A 5 -1.19 -7.01 -8.09
N GLY A 6 -1.07 -5.79 -8.60
CA GLY A 6 -2.12 -5.09 -9.34
C GLY A 6 -1.96 -5.29 -10.85
N SER A 7 -2.78 -4.60 -11.65
CA SER A 7 -2.83 -4.84 -13.12
C SER A 7 -1.50 -4.65 -13.85
N TYR A 8 -0.67 -3.69 -13.40
CA TYR A 8 0.62 -3.35 -14.02
C TYR A 8 1.73 -3.00 -13.00
N HIS A 9 1.57 -3.39 -11.74
CA HIS A 9 2.57 -3.17 -10.69
C HIS A 9 2.55 -4.27 -9.63
N THR A 10 3.69 -4.51 -8.99
CA THR A 10 3.80 -5.35 -7.79
C THR A 10 4.37 -4.55 -6.63
N VAL A 11 4.02 -4.95 -5.41
CA VAL A 11 4.44 -4.32 -4.15
C VAL A 11 4.83 -5.40 -3.14
N GLY A 12 5.79 -5.11 -2.25
CA GLY A 12 6.19 -6.03 -1.18
C GLY A 12 6.74 -5.31 0.05
N VAL A 13 6.49 -5.89 1.23
CA VAL A 13 6.95 -5.38 2.52
C VAL A 13 8.29 -6.04 2.91
N LYS A 14 9.28 -5.23 3.27
CA LYS A 14 10.56 -5.73 3.81
C LYS A 14 10.47 -6.03 5.30
N CYS A 15 11.43 -6.79 5.82
CA CYS A 15 11.56 -7.08 7.25
C CYS A 15 11.81 -5.84 8.15
N ASP A 16 12.20 -4.70 7.56
CA ASP A 16 12.39 -3.41 8.23
C ASP A 16 11.11 -2.54 8.29
N GLY A 17 9.96 -3.04 7.79
CA GLY A 17 8.70 -2.30 7.72
C GLY A 17 8.63 -1.25 6.61
N THR A 18 9.65 -1.14 5.76
CA THR A 18 9.61 -0.33 4.53
C THR A 18 9.05 -1.14 3.36
N VAL A 19 8.65 -0.44 2.30
CA VAL A 19 7.96 -1.04 1.15
C VAL A 19 8.74 -0.78 -0.15
N VAL A 20 8.70 -1.74 -1.06
CA VAL A 20 9.18 -1.61 -2.45
C VAL A 20 8.06 -1.90 -3.43
N ALA A 21 8.04 -1.18 -4.55
CA ALA A 21 7.11 -1.39 -5.65
C ALA A 21 7.81 -1.27 -7.01
N THR A 22 7.31 -1.99 -8.01
CA THR A 22 7.84 -1.94 -9.39
C THR A 22 6.74 -2.17 -10.42
N GLY A 23 6.97 -1.71 -11.65
CA GLY A 23 6.00 -1.76 -12.75
C GLY A 23 5.76 -0.38 -13.37
N PHE A 24 4.52 -0.16 -13.83
CA PHE A 24 4.03 1.09 -14.43
C PHE A 24 3.82 2.18 -13.36
N LYS A 25 4.13 3.45 -13.67
CA LYS A 25 4.39 4.50 -12.65
C LYS A 25 3.69 5.87 -12.85
N VAL A 26 2.69 5.98 -13.71
CA VAL A 26 2.50 7.20 -14.53
C VAL A 26 2.03 8.48 -13.83
N ASP A 27 1.05 8.61 -12.94
CA ASP A 27 0.13 7.71 -12.22
C ASP A 27 0.59 7.02 -10.91
N GLY A 28 1.80 7.29 -10.43
CA GLY A 28 2.17 7.31 -9.00
C GLY A 28 2.03 6.01 -8.17
N ARG A 29 1.53 4.92 -8.76
CA ARG A 29 1.27 3.61 -8.12
C ARG A 29 2.52 2.84 -7.65
N CYS A 30 3.66 3.52 -7.56
CA CYS A 30 4.93 2.99 -7.07
C CYS A 30 5.61 3.93 -6.05
N ASP A 31 4.95 5.03 -5.64
CA ASP A 31 5.55 6.10 -4.82
C ASP A 31 5.57 5.77 -3.31
N VAL A 32 5.86 4.50 -3.01
CA VAL A 32 5.90 3.91 -1.66
C VAL A 32 7.21 4.18 -0.91
N SER A 33 8.15 4.93 -1.50
CA SER A 33 9.51 5.14 -0.98
C SER A 33 9.59 5.86 0.37
N ARG A 34 8.49 6.50 0.80
CA ARG A 34 8.35 7.17 2.10
C ARG A 34 7.52 6.37 3.11
N TRP A 35 7.14 5.13 2.78
CA TRP A 35 6.35 4.27 3.65
C TRP A 35 7.26 3.53 4.64
N VAL A 36 6.88 3.62 5.92
CA VAL A 36 7.53 3.01 7.07
C VAL A 36 6.46 2.43 8.00
N ASP A 37 6.87 1.54 8.89
CA ASP A 37 6.02 0.84 9.86
C ASP A 37 4.89 0.00 9.21
N ILE A 38 5.05 -0.40 7.96
CA ILE A 38 4.04 -1.16 7.20
C ILE A 38 4.10 -2.64 7.61
N VAL A 39 2.92 -3.21 7.90
CA VAL A 39 2.74 -4.61 8.27
C VAL A 39 2.02 -5.44 7.19
N SER A 40 1.30 -4.79 6.28
CA SER A 40 0.65 -5.43 5.12
C SER A 40 0.39 -4.44 3.99
N VAL A 41 0.30 -4.92 2.75
CA VAL A 41 0.08 -4.14 1.51
C VAL A 41 -0.96 -4.78 0.59
N SER A 42 -1.64 -3.97 -0.22
CA SER A 42 -2.48 -4.47 -1.31
C SER A 42 -2.39 -3.57 -2.54
N ALA A 43 -2.38 -4.19 -3.72
CA ALA A 43 -2.26 -3.53 -5.01
C ALA A 43 -3.56 -3.66 -5.82
N GLY A 44 -4.23 -2.53 -6.05
CA GLY A 44 -5.39 -2.44 -6.94
C GLY A 44 -4.98 -2.28 -8.41
N GLY A 45 -5.96 -1.94 -9.27
CA GLY A 45 -5.69 -1.77 -10.70
C GLY A 45 -4.63 -0.69 -11.00
N SER A 46 -4.75 0.47 -10.35
CA SER A 46 -3.87 1.64 -10.53
C SER A 46 -3.52 2.36 -9.23
N HIS A 47 -3.64 1.69 -8.08
CA HIS A 47 -3.28 2.24 -6.77
C HIS A 47 -2.70 1.15 -5.87
N THR A 48 -2.02 1.58 -4.81
CA THR A 48 -1.44 0.73 -3.76
C THR A 48 -1.90 1.24 -2.41
N ILE A 49 -2.22 0.34 -1.49
CA ILE A 49 -2.49 0.67 -0.07
C ILE A 49 -1.52 -0.08 0.84
N GLY A 50 -1.22 0.50 2.01
CA GLY A 50 -0.38 -0.09 3.04
C GLY A 50 -0.94 0.14 4.43
N LEU A 51 -1.10 -0.94 5.20
CA LEU A 51 -1.51 -0.90 6.61
C LEU A 51 -0.28 -0.72 7.50
N LYS A 52 -0.31 0.26 8.39
CA LYS A 52 0.73 0.50 9.40
C LYS A 52 0.47 -0.30 10.67
N SER A 53 1.54 -0.59 11.41
CA SER A 53 1.52 -1.21 12.74
C SER A 53 0.67 -0.47 13.77
N ASN A 54 0.47 0.84 13.59
CA ASN A 54 -0.39 1.68 14.43
C ASN A 54 -1.88 1.69 14.01
N GLY A 55 -2.29 0.80 13.10
CA GLY A 55 -3.67 0.65 12.63
C GLY A 55 -4.19 1.73 11.69
N THR A 56 -3.33 2.62 11.19
CA THR A 56 -3.66 3.60 10.14
C THR A 56 -3.24 3.11 8.76
N VAL A 57 -3.86 3.64 7.70
CA VAL A 57 -3.59 3.23 6.31
C VAL A 57 -3.02 4.40 5.50
N VAL A 58 -2.10 4.08 4.58
CA VAL A 58 -1.57 4.98 3.55
C VAL A 58 -1.91 4.45 2.16
N ALA A 59 -2.04 5.34 1.18
CA ALA A 59 -2.37 5.00 -0.20
C ALA A 59 -1.63 5.90 -1.21
N VAL A 60 -1.32 5.36 -2.39
CA VAL A 60 -0.73 6.10 -3.54
C VAL A 60 -1.27 5.55 -4.87
N GLY A 61 -1.28 6.39 -5.91
CA GLY A 61 -1.70 6.03 -7.26
C GLY A 61 -2.90 6.85 -7.76
N ASP A 62 -3.71 6.26 -8.64
CA ASP A 62 -4.96 6.88 -9.11
C ASP A 62 -5.95 7.09 -7.95
N ASN A 63 -6.48 8.32 -7.87
CA ASN A 63 -7.52 8.72 -6.93
C ASN A 63 -8.77 9.32 -7.62
N LYS A 64 -8.96 9.10 -8.93
CA LYS A 64 -10.09 9.65 -9.71
C LYS A 64 -11.48 9.28 -9.14
N TYR A 65 -11.56 8.21 -8.36
CA TYR A 65 -12.79 7.69 -7.73
C TYR A 65 -12.67 7.60 -6.19
N GLY A 66 -11.72 8.32 -5.56
CA GLY A 66 -11.52 8.31 -4.11
C GLY A 66 -10.82 7.06 -3.56
N GLN A 67 -10.14 6.27 -4.41
CA GLN A 67 -9.49 5.01 -4.01
C GLN A 67 -8.36 5.18 -2.96
N CYS A 68 -7.80 6.38 -2.87
CA CYS A 68 -6.74 6.75 -1.92
C CYS A 68 -7.25 7.57 -0.71
N ASP A 69 -8.57 7.79 -0.56
CA ASP A 69 -9.16 8.64 0.50
C ASP A 69 -9.24 7.93 1.88
N VAL A 70 -8.21 7.13 2.19
CA VAL A 70 -8.07 6.26 3.37
C VAL A 70 -7.78 7.00 4.68
N SER A 71 -7.69 8.34 4.66
CA SER A 71 -7.25 9.17 5.80
C SER A 71 -8.14 9.09 7.05
N LYS A 72 -9.36 8.55 6.91
CA LYS A 72 -10.31 8.30 8.01
C LYS A 72 -10.23 6.87 8.56
N TRP A 73 -9.50 5.97 7.91
CA TRP A 73 -9.39 4.57 8.32
C TRP A 73 -8.38 4.42 9.46
N LYS A 74 -8.84 3.82 10.56
CA LYS A 74 -8.11 3.68 11.83
C LYS A 74 -8.48 2.35 12.49
N ASP A 75 -7.71 1.97 13.50
CA ASP A 75 -7.97 0.81 14.36
C ASP A 75 -8.07 -0.52 13.58
N LEU A 76 -7.43 -0.56 12.41
CA LEU A 76 -7.31 -1.74 11.55
C LEU A 76 -6.13 -2.62 11.98
N ALA A 77 -6.26 -3.93 11.80
CA ALA A 77 -5.21 -4.90 12.11
C ALA A 77 -5.12 -5.98 11.02
N VAL A 78 -3.94 -6.59 10.87
CA VAL A 78 -3.81 -7.85 10.13
C VAL A 78 -4.53 -8.92 10.94
N LYS A 79 -5.47 -9.63 10.33
CA LYS A 79 -6.22 -10.70 11.01
C LYS A 79 -5.30 -11.91 11.22
N THR A 80 -4.94 -12.18 12.47
CA THR A 80 -4.36 -13.45 12.89
C THR A 80 -5.46 -14.50 13.07
N GLU A 81 -5.13 -15.76 12.75
CA GLU A 81 -5.94 -16.94 13.08
C GLU A 81 -5.51 -17.53 14.44
#